data_AF-Q1QGX3-F1
#
_entry.id   AF-Q1QGX3-F1
#
_cell.length_a   1.000
_cell.length_b   1.000
_cell.length_c   1.000
_cell.angle_alpha   90.00
_cell.angle_beta   90.00
_cell.angle_gamma   90.00
#
_symmetry.space_group_name_H-M   'P 1'
#
loop_
_entity.id
_entity.type
_entity.pdbx_description
1 polymer ?
#
loop_
_entity_poly.entity_id
_entity_poly.type
_entity_poly.pdbx_seq_one_letter_code
_entity_poly.pdbx_strand_id
1 'polypeptide(L)' 'MKQTKSLQDRIAEFAANARQEAAGLPDGPEREQLLKKVQQAETASEIEGWANSPALQPPR' A
#
# COMPACT_ATOMS: atom_id res chain seq x y z
N MET A 1 -9.64 -12.33 -17.68
CA MET A 1 -10.04 -10.94 -17.37
C MET A 1 -8.92 -10.35 -16.53
N LYS A 2 -7.98 -9.63 -17.15
CA LYS A 2 -6.83 -9.07 -16.43
C LYS A 2 -7.30 -7.78 -15.78
N GLN A 3 -7.49 -7.79 -14.46
CA GLN A 3 -7.73 -6.56 -13.72
C GLN A 3 -6.59 -5.59 -14.05
N THR A 4 -6.96 -4.44 -14.62
CA THR A 4 -6.07 -3.55 -15.37
C THR A 4 -4.97 -2.88 -14.53
N LYS A 5 -4.95 -3.09 -13.21
CA LYS A 5 -3.85 -2.73 -12.30
C LYS A 5 -3.83 -3.75 -11.17
N SER A 6 -2.64 -4.26 -10.80
CA SER A 6 -2.49 -5.16 -9.65
C SER A 6 -2.96 -4.44 -8.39
N LEU A 7 -3.44 -5.17 -7.38
CA LEU A 7 -3.85 -4.54 -6.11
C LEU A 7 -2.66 -3.78 -5.48
N GLN A 8 -1.45 -4.32 -5.61
CA GLN A 8 -0.18 -3.63 -5.31
C GLN A 8 -0.05 -2.25 -5.97
N ASP A 9 -0.39 -2.13 -7.25
CA ASP A 9 -0.28 -0.90 -8.04
C ASP A 9 -1.27 0.18 -7.53
N ARG A 10 -2.49 -0.25 -7.17
CA ARG A 10 -3.50 0.64 -6.56
C ARG A 10 -3.10 1.09 -5.16
N ILE A 11 -2.47 0.22 -4.39
CA ILE A 11 -1.95 0.53 -3.06
C ILE A 11 -0.79 1.53 -3.17
N ALA A 12 0.12 1.35 -4.13
CA ALA A 12 1.22 2.28 -4.39
C ALA A 12 0.72 3.66 -4.82
N GLU A 13 -0.30 3.71 -5.70
CA GLU A 13 -0.92 4.96 -6.14
C GLU A 13 -1.60 5.71 -4.97
N PHE A 14 -2.24 4.97 -4.06
CA PHE A 14 -2.83 5.52 -2.84
C PHE A 14 -1.77 6.05 -1.88
N ALA A 15 -0.69 5.28 -1.66
CA ALA A 15 0.44 5.69 -0.82
C ALA A 15 1.12 6.96 -1.35
N ALA A 16 1.30 7.07 -2.68
CA ALA A 16 1.86 8.25 -3.32
C ALA A 16 0.96 9.49 -3.13
N ASN A 17 -0.35 9.36 -3.34
CA ASN A 17 -1.31 10.44 -3.10
C ASN A 17 -1.30 10.90 -1.64
N ALA A 18 -1.38 9.96 -0.70
CA ALA A 18 -1.39 10.27 0.72
C ALA A 18 -0.06 10.89 1.20
N ARG A 19 1.10 10.53 0.61
CA ARG A 19 2.36 11.23 0.85
C ARG A 19 2.36 12.65 0.30
N GLN A 20 1.80 12.87 -0.89
CA GLN A 20 1.71 14.20 -1.49
C GLN A 20 0.80 15.12 -0.67
N GLU A 21 -0.33 14.60 -0.19
CA GLU A 21 -1.25 15.31 0.70
C GLU A 21 -0.58 15.61 2.05
N ALA A 22 0.13 14.63 2.62
CA ALA A 22 0.93 14.81 3.83
C ALA A 22 2.09 15.82 3.65
N ALA A 23 2.65 15.98 2.45
CA ALA A 23 3.71 16.94 2.17
C ALA A 23 3.18 18.39 2.08
N GLY A 24 1.91 18.58 1.75
CA GLY A 24 1.26 19.89 1.75
C GLY A 24 0.74 20.33 3.12
N LEU A 25 0.68 19.40 4.09
CA LEU A 25 0.19 19.66 5.44
C LEU A 25 1.33 20.00 6.40
N PRO A 26 1.10 20.93 7.35
CA PRO A 26 2.05 21.17 8.43
C PRO A 26 2.21 19.93 9.32
N ASP A 27 3.36 19.81 9.97
CA ASP A 27 3.62 18.78 10.98
C ASP A 27 2.53 18.83 12.06
N GLY A 28 1.71 17.77 12.10
CA GLY A 28 0.55 17.69 12.97
C GLY A 28 -0.18 16.35 12.85
N PRO A 29 -1.24 16.16 13.65
CA PRO A 29 -1.96 14.90 13.73
C PRO A 29 -2.57 14.47 12.39
N GLU A 30 -2.99 15.42 11.54
CA GLU A 30 -3.51 15.13 10.19
C GLU A 30 -2.45 14.51 9.28
N ARG A 31 -1.23 15.08 9.27
CA ARG A 31 -0.09 14.54 8.52
C ARG A 31 0.29 13.15 9.04
N GLU A 32 0.32 12.96 10.35
CA GLU A 32 0.57 11.64 10.95
C GLU A 32 -0.50 10.61 10.57
N GLN A 33 -1.78 10.98 10.53
CA GLN A 33 -2.84 10.06 10.10
C GLN A 33 -2.69 9.65 8.64
N LEU A 34 -2.30 10.57 7.75
CA LEU A 34 -2.01 10.25 6.35
C LEU A 34 -0.81 9.33 6.21
N LEU A 35 0.29 9.61 6.92
CA LEU A 35 1.46 8.73 6.95
C LEU A 35 1.11 7.34 7.51
N LYS A 36 0.22 7.25 8.50
CA LYS A 36 -0.24 5.98 9.04
C LYS A 36 -1.05 5.18 8.02
N LYS A 37 -1.88 5.84 7.22
CA LYS A 37 -2.60 5.23 6.09
C LYS A 37 -1.64 4.75 5.00
N VAL A 38 -0.61 5.54 4.68
CA VAL A 38 0.48 5.13 3.77
C VAL A 38 1.13 3.85 4.27
N GLN A 39 1.51 3.81 5.56
CA GLN A 39 2.17 2.63 6.14
C GLN A 39 1.28 1.38 6.09
N GLN A 40 -0.01 1.52 6.41
CA GLN A 40 -0.98 0.43 6.32
C GLN A 40 -1.15 -0.07 4.88
N ALA A 41 -1.16 0.86 3.92
CA ALA A 41 -1.22 0.55 2.51
C ALA A 41 0.03 -0.27 2.10
N GLU A 42 1.24 0.20 2.43
CA GLU A 42 2.47 -0.54 2.12
C GLU A 42 2.49 -1.94 2.75
N THR A 43 2.08 -2.07 4.01
CA THR A 43 1.95 -3.39 4.66
C THR A 43 0.94 -4.29 3.96
N ALA A 44 -0.21 -3.76 3.52
CA ALA A 44 -1.17 -4.53 2.75
C ALA A 44 -0.60 -4.99 1.39
N SER A 45 0.23 -4.16 0.76
CA SER A 45 0.98 -4.50 -0.46
C SER A 45 1.95 -5.66 -0.23
N GLU A 46 2.70 -5.62 0.87
CA GLU A 46 3.64 -6.67 1.23
C GLU A 46 2.93 -8.01 1.53
N ILE A 47 1.81 -7.97 2.25
CA ILE A 47 0.98 -9.14 2.54
C ILE A 47 0.40 -9.73 1.25
N GLU A 48 -0.07 -8.91 0.32
CA GLU A 48 -0.54 -9.39 -0.97
C GLU A 48 0.59 -10.01 -1.81
N GLY A 49 1.79 -9.43 -1.74
CA GLY A 49 3.00 -9.99 -2.31
C GLY A 49 3.32 -11.37 -1.72
N TRP A 50 3.20 -11.54 -0.40
CA TRP A 50 3.35 -12.85 0.26
C TRP A 50 2.26 -13.84 -0.14
N ALA A 51 1.00 -13.40 -0.23
CA ALA A 51 -0.14 -14.25 -0.60
C ALA A 51 -0.06 -14.75 -2.05
N ASN A 52 0.54 -13.97 -2.95
CA ASN A 52 0.80 -14.38 -4.34
C ASN A 52 2.15 -15.10 -4.52
N SER A 53 2.99 -15.15 -3.48
CA SER A 53 4.29 -15.79 -3.56
C SER A 53 4.14 -17.32 -3.50
N PRO A 54 4.68 -18.08 -4.47
CA PRO A 54 4.52 -19.53 -4.54
C PRO A 54 5.22 -20.29 -3.40
N ALA A 55 6.01 -19.62 -2.56
CA ALA A 55 6.73 -20.21 -1.43
C ALA A 55 5.81 -20.70 -0.27
N LEU A 56 4.52 -20.34 -0.30
CA LEU A 56 3.51 -20.81 0.67
C LEU A 56 2.53 -21.83 0.07
N GLN A 57 2.70 -22.23 -1.19
CA GLN A 57 1.96 -23.39 -1.69
C GLN A 57 2.62 -24.66 -1.13
N PRO A 58 1.88 -25.50 -0.38
CA PRO A 58 2.42 -26.80 0.00
C PRO A 58 2.84 -27.53 -1.27
N PRO A 59 4.05 -28.10 -1.33
CA PRO A 59 4.47 -28.88 -2.49
C PRO A 59 3.46 -30.02 -2.68
N ARG A 60 2.97 -30.19 -3.91
CA ARG A 60 2.13 -31.33 -4.29
C ARG A 60 2.91 -32.63 -4.28
#